data_AF-A0A3D8IBY2-F1
#
_entry.id   AF-A0A3D8IBY2-F1
#
_cell.length_a   1.000
_cell.length_b   1.000
_cell.length_c   1.000
_cell.angle_alpha   90.00
_cell.angle_beta   90.00
_cell.angle_gamma   90.00
#
_symmetry.space_group_name_H-M   'P 1'
#
loop_
_entity.id
_entity.type
_entity.pdbx_description
1 polymer ?
#
loop_
_entity_poly.entity_id
_entity_poly.type
_entity_poly.pdbx_seq_one_letter_code
_entity_poly.pdbx_strand_id
1 'polypeptide(L)'
;MKCIICNSDNVGYYFTTEFEGEVAKLLDKSIYHNCKECVFTFSKTLFEMDYEAWSKLNLDTHTYWELMSKNNLDYRLNTIGTNQPPYLAQADMVNLMIKNGIIDSTADSTASTISAMGGGGE
;
A
#
# COMPACT_ATOMS: atom_id res chain seq x y z
N MET A 1 7.54 14.33 10.77
CA MET A 1 7.22 13.78 9.44
C MET A 1 6.20 14.69 8.78
N LYS A 2 6.18 14.79 7.45
CA LYS A 2 5.15 15.54 6.71
C LYS A 2 4.01 14.62 6.31
N CYS A 3 2.82 15.20 6.13
CA CYS A 3 1.68 14.47 5.60
C CYS A 3 1.96 14.08 4.13
N ILE A 4 1.79 12.81 3.78
CA ILE A 4 2.03 12.31 2.42
C ILE A 4 1.02 12.80 1.38
N ILE A 5 -0.08 13.42 1.82
CA ILE A 5 -1.14 13.94 0.94
C ILE A 5 -1.01 15.45 0.75
N CYS A 6 -0.82 16.22 1.83
CA CYS A 6 -0.83 17.69 1.77
C CYS A 6 0.49 18.36 2.15
N ASN A 7 1.55 17.58 2.44
CA ASN A 7 2.87 18.07 2.88
C ASN A 7 2.88 18.94 4.16
N SER A 8 1.76 19.03 4.88
CA SER A 8 1.67 19.73 6.16
C SER A 8 2.56 19.06 7.21
N ASP A 9 3.18 19.89 8.07
CA ASP A 9 3.94 19.45 9.25
C ASP A 9 3.03 19.13 10.45
N ASN A 10 1.72 19.40 10.35
CA ASN A 10 0.75 19.20 11.42
C ASN A 10 0.27 17.73 11.48
N VAL A 11 1.21 16.81 11.67
CA VAL A 11 0.99 15.37 11.76
C VAL A 11 1.35 14.87 13.15
N GLY A 12 0.38 14.24 13.82
CA GLY A 12 0.54 13.72 15.17
C GLY A 12 0.15 12.25 15.29
N TYR A 13 0.55 11.62 16.40
CA TYR A 13 0.08 10.30 16.80
C TYR A 13 -1.45 10.26 16.80
N TYR A 14 -2.01 9.11 16.41
CA TYR A 14 -3.45 8.87 16.47
C TYR A 14 -3.80 7.60 17.25
N PHE A 15 -3.33 6.44 16.79
CA PHE A 15 -3.50 5.17 17.49
C PHE A 15 -2.40 4.17 17.12
N THR A 16 -2.38 3.04 17.81
CA THR A 16 -1.53 1.88 17.49
C THR A 16 -2.43 0.67 17.24
N THR A 17 -2.11 -0.09 16.19
CA THR A 17 -2.67 -1.42 15.97
C THR A 17 -1.63 -2.46 16.36
N GLU A 18 -2.06 -3.48 17.09
CA GLU A 18 -1.27 -4.68 17.38
C GLU A 18 -1.83 -5.83 16.55
N PHE A 19 -0.95 -6.68 16.03
CA PHE A 19 -1.32 -7.85 15.25
C PHE A 19 -1.16 -9.11 16.10
N GLU A 20 -1.99 -10.11 15.84
CA GLU A 20 -1.98 -11.39 16.56
C GLU A 20 -1.68 -12.57 15.63
N GLY A 21 -1.30 -13.71 16.22
CA GLY A 21 -1.08 -14.96 15.50
C GLY A 21 0.17 -14.95 14.61
N GLU A 22 0.12 -15.69 13.49
CA GLU A 22 1.24 -15.82 12.55
C GLU A 22 1.60 -14.48 11.87
N VAL A 23 0.64 -13.57 11.72
CA VAL A 23 0.85 -12.23 11.15
C VAL A 23 1.70 -11.35 12.06
N ALA A 24 1.61 -11.52 13.38
CA ALA A 24 2.44 -10.81 14.35
C ALA A 24 3.94 -11.10 14.18
N LYS A 25 4.30 -12.23 13.56
CA LYS A 25 5.69 -12.57 13.22
C LYS A 25 6.23 -11.76 12.03
N LEU A 26 5.33 -11.24 11.19
CA LEU A 26 5.66 -10.40 10.05
C LEU A 26 5.71 -8.92 10.45
N LEU A 27 4.72 -8.47 11.21
CA LEU A 27 4.67 -7.14 11.81
C LEU A 27 3.89 -7.23 13.13
N ASP A 28 4.53 -6.88 14.24
CA ASP A 28 3.94 -6.98 15.57
C ASP A 28 2.96 -5.84 15.85
N LYS A 29 3.31 -4.63 15.43
CA LYS A 29 2.49 -3.42 15.61
C LYS A 29 2.70 -2.39 14.51
N SER A 30 1.69 -1.56 14.31
CA SER A 30 1.72 -0.43 13.39
C SER A 30 1.23 0.83 14.09
N ILE A 31 2.05 1.88 14.09
CA ILE A 31 1.73 3.18 14.68
C ILE A 31 1.12 4.06 13.59
N TYR A 32 -0.11 4.53 13.83
CA TYR A 32 -0.83 5.41 12.92
C TYR A 32 -0.75 6.87 13.38
N HIS A 33 -0.51 7.73 12.41
CA HIS A 33 -0.51 9.17 12.56
C HIS A 33 -1.67 9.77 11.77
N ASN A 34 -2.20 10.89 12.26
CA ASN A 34 -3.26 11.65 11.62
C ASN A 34 -2.78 13.08 11.35
N CYS A 35 -2.98 13.54 10.13
CA CYS A 35 -2.77 14.93 9.75
C CYS A 35 -3.95 15.77 10.23
N LYS A 36 -3.69 16.83 10.99
CA LYS A 36 -4.74 17.74 11.47
C LYS A 36 -5.23 18.73 10.42
N GLU A 37 -4.48 18.88 9.32
CA GLU A 37 -4.85 19.74 8.20
C GLU A 37 -5.85 19.05 7.26
N CYS A 38 -5.46 17.91 6.67
CA CYS A 38 -6.30 17.21 5.69
C CYS A 38 -7.04 15.99 6.26
N VAL A 39 -6.91 15.72 7.55
CA VAL A 39 -7.57 14.60 8.27
C VAL A 39 -7.12 13.20 7.79
N PHE A 40 -6.13 13.12 6.90
CA PHE A 40 -5.61 11.85 6.42
C PHE A 40 -4.86 11.09 7.51
N THR A 41 -5.17 9.80 7.66
CA THR A 41 -4.56 8.89 8.64
C THR A 41 -3.74 7.84 7.92
N PHE A 42 -2.51 7.60 8.37
CA PHE A 42 -1.59 6.68 7.74
C PHE A 42 -0.64 6.04 8.73
N SER A 43 -0.14 4.85 8.40
CA SER A 43 0.86 4.17 9.22
C SER A 43 2.20 4.88 9.07
N LYS A 44 2.67 5.46 10.18
CA LYS A 44 4.05 5.95 10.28
C LYS A 44 5.03 4.79 10.17
N THR A 45 4.70 3.65 10.79
CA THR A 45 5.54 2.43 10.75
C THR A 45 5.82 2.00 9.32
N LEU A 46 4.80 1.91 8.45
CA LEU A 46 4.99 1.52 7.06
C LEU A 46 5.65 2.63 6.23
N PHE A 47 5.33 3.90 6.51
CA PHE A 47 5.88 5.02 5.77
C PHE A 47 7.39 5.21 5.98
N GLU A 48 7.88 4.95 7.19
CA GLU A 48 9.31 5.08 7.54
C GLU A 48 10.09 3.77 7.32
N MET A 49 9.42 2.68 6.96
CA MET A 49 10.06 1.40 6.62
C MET A 49 10.89 1.56 5.35
N ASP A 50 12.09 0.99 5.32
CA ASP A 50 12.87 0.96 4.09
C ASP A 50 12.17 0.12 3.02
N TYR A 51 12.45 0.43 1.76
CA TYR A 51 11.75 -0.17 0.64
C TYR A 51 11.90 -1.70 0.58
N GLU A 52 13.06 -2.24 0.94
CA GLU A 52 13.32 -3.68 0.89
C GLU A 52 12.52 -4.41 1.97
N ALA A 53 12.54 -3.90 3.21
CA ALA A 53 11.74 -4.41 4.31
C ALA A 53 10.24 -4.30 4.02
N TRP A 54 9.78 -3.17 3.48
CA TRP A 54 8.40 -2.98 3.09
C TRP A 54 7.99 -3.95 1.98
N SER A 55 8.82 -4.10 0.95
CA SER A 55 8.55 -5.01 -0.18
C SER A 55 8.46 -6.45 0.30
N LYS A 56 9.36 -6.86 1.19
CA LYS A 56 9.36 -8.19 1.79
C LYS A 56 8.11 -8.40 2.66
N LEU A 57 7.82 -7.49 3.58
CA LEU A 57 6.63 -7.56 4.44
C LEU A 57 5.35 -7.65 3.61
N ASN A 58 5.25 -6.82 2.57
CA ASN A 58 4.11 -6.80 1.67
C ASN A 58 3.94 -8.15 0.97
N LEU A 59 5.01 -8.68 0.37
CA LEU A 59 4.99 -9.99 -0.29
C LEU A 59 4.65 -11.12 0.68
N ASP A 60 5.29 -11.16 1.85
CA ASP A 60 5.08 -12.21 2.85
C ASP A 60 3.63 -12.20 3.37
N THR A 61 3.09 -11.01 3.63
CA THR A 61 1.71 -10.84 4.10
C THR A 61 0.72 -11.30 3.04
N HIS A 62 0.89 -10.89 1.79
CA HIS A 62 0.02 -11.35 0.69
C HIS A 62 0.13 -12.86 0.48
N THR A 63 1.33 -13.42 0.52
CA THR A 63 1.56 -14.87 0.39
C THR A 63 0.88 -15.66 1.52
N TYR A 64 1.00 -15.19 2.78
CA TYR A 64 0.36 -15.80 3.94
C TYR A 64 -1.15 -15.89 3.77
N TRP A 65 -1.80 -14.77 3.42
CA TRP A 65 -3.25 -14.73 3.25
C TRP A 65 -3.72 -15.58 2.05
N GLU A 66 -2.95 -15.60 0.96
CA GLU A 66 -3.23 -16.47 -0.19
C GLU A 66 -3.13 -17.96 0.15
N LEU A 67 -2.10 -18.38 0.90
CA LEU A 67 -1.94 -19.77 1.30
C LEU A 67 -3.00 -20.22 2.31
N MET A 68 -3.33 -19.36 3.28
CA MET A 68 -4.44 -19.59 4.22
C MET A 68 -5.78 -19.73 3.47
N SER A 69 -5.98 -18.98 2.39
CA SER A 69 -7.19 -19.04 1.57
C SER A 69 -7.34 -20.35 0.75
N LYS A 70 -6.23 -20.99 0.35
CA LYS A 70 -6.25 -22.21 -0.48
C LYS A 70 -6.70 -23.46 0.30
N ASN A 71 -6.43 -23.49 1.60
CA ASN A 71 -6.67 -24.66 2.43
C ASN A 71 -8.02 -24.64 3.16
N ASN A 72 -8.82 -23.58 3.04
CA ASN A 72 -10.08 -23.47 3.76
C ASN A 72 -11.10 -22.57 3.02
N LEU A 73 -11.93 -23.17 2.16
CA LEU A 73 -12.94 -22.46 1.37
C LEU A 73 -13.95 -21.70 2.25
N ASP A 74 -14.25 -22.23 3.43
CA ASP A 74 -15.17 -21.61 4.41
C ASP A 74 -14.54 -20.37 5.07
N TYR A 75 -13.22 -20.35 5.22
CA TYR A 75 -12.44 -19.20 5.68
C TYR A 75 -12.44 -18.04 4.67
N ARG A 76 -12.48 -18.34 3.35
CA ARG A 76 -12.59 -17.35 2.27
C ARG A 76 -13.91 -16.58 2.29
N LEU A 77 -15.00 -17.25 2.67
CA LEU A 77 -16.34 -16.65 2.62
C LEU A 77 -16.69 -15.91 3.91
N ASN A 78 -16.14 -16.34 5.06
CA ASN A 78 -16.55 -15.82 6.37
C ASN A 78 -15.53 -14.89 7.05
N THR A 79 -14.27 -14.83 6.59
CA THR A 79 -13.19 -14.20 7.39
C THR A 79 -12.22 -13.33 6.58
N ILE A 80 -12.08 -13.54 5.27
CA ILE A 80 -11.23 -12.70 4.42
C ILE A 80 -12.10 -12.02 3.38
N GLY A 81 -12.62 -10.84 3.73
CA GLY A 81 -12.80 -9.80 2.71
C GLY A 81 -11.44 -9.60 2.06
N THR A 82 -11.28 -10.10 0.83
CA THR A 82 -10.02 -10.10 0.10
C THR A 82 -9.40 -8.71 0.11
N ASN A 83 -8.26 -8.53 0.81
CA ASN A 83 -7.38 -7.37 0.60
C ASN A 83 -6.56 -7.56 -0.69
N GLN A 84 -7.20 -8.05 -1.74
CA GLN A 84 -6.90 -7.46 -3.03
C GLN A 84 -7.84 -6.26 -3.06
N PRO A 85 -7.34 -5.02 -2.93
CA PRO A 85 -8.05 -3.90 -3.55
C PRO A 85 -8.52 -4.40 -4.91
N PRO A 86 -9.71 -4.04 -5.37
CA PRO A 86 -10.21 -4.56 -6.63
C PRO A 86 -9.40 -3.89 -7.75
N TYR A 87 -8.11 -4.23 -7.89
CA TYR A 87 -7.14 -3.58 -8.76
C TYR A 87 -7.61 -3.71 -10.20
N LEU A 88 -8.27 -4.83 -10.51
CA LEU A 88 -8.99 -5.01 -11.75
C LEU A 88 -10.13 -3.98 -11.87
N ALA A 89 -11.03 -3.86 -10.89
CA ALA A 89 -12.12 -2.87 -10.96
C ALA A 89 -11.62 -1.42 -10.94
N GLN A 90 -10.53 -1.12 -10.23
CA GLN A 90 -9.87 0.18 -10.20
C GLN A 90 -9.24 0.49 -11.56
N ALA A 91 -8.52 -0.46 -12.15
CA ALA A 91 -7.96 -0.33 -13.49
C ALA A 91 -9.07 -0.21 -14.55
N ASP A 92 -10.17 -0.94 -14.41
CA ASP A 92 -11.34 -0.87 -15.28
C ASP A 92 -12.04 0.49 -15.19
N MET A 93 -12.18 1.04 -13.99
CA MET A 93 -12.75 2.37 -13.78
C MET A 93 -11.87 3.45 -14.42
N VAL A 94 -10.55 3.39 -14.22
CA VAL A 94 -9.59 4.29 -14.89
C VAL A 94 -9.69 4.16 -16.40
N ASN A 95 -9.71 2.94 -16.94
CA ASN A 95 -9.89 2.68 -18.36
C ASN A 95 -11.22 3.22 -18.91
N LEU A 96 -12.31 3.11 -18.17
CA LEU A 96 -13.61 3.66 -18.55
C LEU A 96 -13.53 5.19 -18.64
N MET A 97 -12.90 5.84 -17.67
CA MET A 97 -12.74 7.29 -17.66
C MET A 97 -11.85 7.79 -18.81
N ILE A 98 -10.77 7.06 -19.15
CA ILE A 98 -9.92 7.35 -20.32
C ILE A 98 -10.74 7.24 -21.61
N LYS A 99 -11.45 6.12 -21.80
CA LYS A 99 -12.25 5.86 -23.01
C LYS A 99 -13.35 6.88 -23.26
N ASN A 100 -13.85 7.51 -22.20
CA ASN A 100 -14.88 8.55 -22.28
C ASN A 100 -14.30 9.98 -22.25
N GLY A 101 -12.97 10.14 -22.30
CA GLY A 101 -12.31 11.45 -22.34
C GLY A 101 -12.45 12.27 -21.05
N ILE A 102 -12.70 11.62 -19.92
CA ILE A 102 -12.81 12.28 -18.60
C ILE A 102 -11.42 12.53 -18.02
N ILE A 103 -10.49 11.60 -18.23
CA ILE A 103 -9.09 11.72 -17.85
C ILE A 103 -8.21 11.43 -19.06
N ASP A 104 -7.10 12.15 -19.19
CA ASP A 104 -6.14 11.95 -20.26
C ASP A 104 -5.18 10.80 -19.89
N SER A 105 -4.94 9.89 -20.84
CA SER A 105 -3.95 8.81 -20.67
C SER A 105 -2.51 9.30 -20.90
N THR A 106 -2.36 10.52 -21.44
CA THR A 106 -1.05 11.14 -21.62
C THR A 106 -0.62 11.77 -20.29
N ALA A 107 0.09 10.98 -19.47
CA ALA A 107 0.92 11.57 -18.43
C ALA A 107 1.96 12.46 -19.14
N ASP A 108 1.89 13.77 -18.90
CA ASP A 108 2.89 14.73 -19.37
C ASP A 108 4.27 14.27 -18.88
N SER A 109 5.15 13.88 -19.80
CA SER A 109 6.40 13.16 -19.56
C SER A 109 7.53 14.06 -19.02
N THR A 110 7.19 15.08 -18.23
CA THR A 110 8.14 16.06 -17.69
C THR A 110 8.67 15.71 -16.30
N ALA A 111 8.32 14.55 -15.74
CA ALA A 111 9.02 14.01 -14.57
C ALA A 111 10.36 13.39 -15.01
N SER A 112 11.40 14.19 -14.79
CA SER A 112 12.80 14.00 -15.13
C SER A 112 13.37 12.58 -14.97
N THR A 113 14.18 12.24 -15.96
CA THR A 113 15.24 11.21 -15.99
C THR A 113 15.79 10.85 -14.61
N ILE A 114 15.43 9.67 -14.10
CA ILE A 114 16.32 8.92 -13.22
C ILE A 114 17.06 7.96 -14.14
N SER A 115 18.27 8.36 -14.52
CA SER A 115 19.23 7.52 -15.23
C SER A 115 19.34 6.16 -14.55
N ALA A 116 19.23 5.11 -15.35
CA ALA A 116 19.73 3.79 -15.02
C ALA A 116 21.18 3.91 -14.54
N MET A 117 21.43 3.58 -13.27
CA MET A 117 22.77 3.39 -12.72
C MET A 117 22.95 1.93 -12.33
N GLY A 118 23.91 1.29 -13.01
CA GLY A 118 24.56 0.02 -12.64
C GLY A 118 23.80 -1.23 -13.12
N GLY A 119 24.40 -2.21 -13.79
CA GLY A 119 25.78 -2.55 -14.17
C GLY A 119 25.67 -3.97 -14.76
N GLY A 120 26.22 -4.27 -15.93
CA GLY A 120 27.58 -4.77 -16.09
C GLY A 120 27.56 -6.31 -16.26
N GLY A 121 28.26 -6.81 -17.26
CA GLY A 121 28.59 -8.25 -17.34
C GLY A 121 28.49 -8.87 -18.73
N GLU A 122 29.63 -8.79 -19.42
CA GLU A 122 30.16 -9.67 -20.49
C GLU A 122 29.40 -9.81 -21.83
#